data_AF-A0AA36C6G9-F1
#
_entry.id   AF-A0AA36C6G9-F1
#
_cell.length_a   1.000
_cell.length_b   1.000
_cell.length_c   1.000
_cell.angle_alpha   90.00
_cell.angle_beta   90.00
_cell.angle_gamma   90.00
#
_symmetry.space_group_name_H-M   'P 1'
#
loop_
_entity.id
_entity.type
_entity.pdbx_description
1 polymer ?
#
loop_
_entity_poly.entity_id
_entity_poly.type
_entity_poly.pdbx_seq_one_letter_code
_entity_poly.pdbx_strand_id
1 'polypeptide(L)'
;MLLACEYAKTFPAFHQLKEFDQRILLSQVVGMILILLQAFCSLEQKSEKLIFPDGLDALSFQLTRFDHRFEDYFRENYCRPIALIRNCGMEKQHYILMKAILLFTPGLCDLSPEGQKIVDNERARLCCCLHRLLISQYGEAKGVAKFGKYLMMVESFVRFNEKKRSHLEMSVILNKVVMTPLGDEIYLKRHFKYNK
;
A
#
# COMPACT_ATOMS: atom_id res chain seq x y z
N MET A 1 9.49 -5.59 3.70
CA MET A 1 8.42 -5.96 4.66
C MET A 1 8.75 -5.47 6.06
N LEU A 2 9.89 -5.89 6.65
CA LEU A 2 10.35 -5.44 7.97
C LEU A 2 10.28 -3.91 8.15
N LEU A 3 10.82 -3.14 7.20
CA LEU A 3 10.78 -1.67 7.26
C LEU A 3 9.36 -1.07 7.31
N ALA A 4 8.37 -1.75 6.72
CA ALA A 4 6.97 -1.31 6.79
C ALA A 4 6.37 -1.59 8.18
N CYS A 5 6.77 -2.68 8.83
CA CYS A 5 6.40 -2.98 10.21
C CYS A 5 7.04 -1.99 11.19
N GLU A 6 8.34 -1.71 11.03
CA GLU A 6 9.03 -0.70 11.84
C GLU A 6 8.46 0.71 11.62
N TYR A 7 8.07 1.04 10.38
CA TYR A 7 7.35 2.27 10.09
C TYR A 7 6.02 2.36 10.84
N ALA A 8 5.26 1.28 10.97
CA ALA A 8 3.99 1.32 11.73
C ALA A 8 4.23 1.63 13.22
N LYS A 9 5.31 1.10 13.78
CA LYS A 9 5.74 1.36 15.17
C LYS A 9 6.19 2.81 15.40
N THR A 10 6.30 3.66 14.39
CA THR A 10 6.57 5.10 14.66
C THR A 10 5.32 5.85 15.08
N PHE A 11 4.12 5.24 15.01
CA PHE A 11 2.85 5.91 15.28
C PHE A 11 2.33 5.57 16.68
N PRO A 12 2.04 6.57 17.54
CA PRO A 12 1.45 6.33 18.85
C PRO A 12 0.12 5.57 18.80
N ALA A 13 -0.73 5.86 17.80
CA ALA A 13 -1.99 5.15 17.60
C ALA A 13 -1.80 3.65 17.37
N PHE A 14 -0.70 3.25 16.71
CA PHE A 14 -0.40 1.83 16.49
C PHE A 14 -0.06 1.12 17.81
N HIS A 15 0.66 1.77 18.72
CA HIS A 15 1.00 1.22 20.04
C HIS A 15 -0.21 1.07 20.98
N GLN A 16 -1.28 1.83 20.74
CA GLN A 16 -2.52 1.72 21.52
C GLN A 16 -3.33 0.48 21.12
N LEU A 17 -3.08 -0.10 19.95
CA LEU A 17 -3.71 -1.33 19.51
C LEU A 17 -3.17 -2.53 20.30
N LYS A 18 -4.05 -3.50 20.58
CA LYS A 18 -3.63 -4.80 21.09
C LYS A 18 -2.77 -5.53 20.04
N GLU A 19 -1.88 -6.42 20.48
CA GLU A 19 -0.97 -7.14 19.58
C GLU A 19 -1.71 -7.86 18.44
N PHE A 20 -2.87 -8.45 18.74
CA PHE A 20 -3.72 -9.08 17.73
C PHE A 20 -4.18 -8.09 16.64
N ASP A 21 -4.69 -6.93 17.04
CA ASP A 21 -5.13 -5.86 16.12
C ASP A 21 -3.96 -5.29 15.32
N GLN A 22 -2.78 -5.14 15.95
CA GLN A 22 -1.55 -4.72 15.27
C GLN A 22 -1.18 -5.69 14.14
N ARG A 23 -1.22 -7.00 14.41
CA ARG A 23 -0.92 -8.05 13.42
C ARG A 23 -1.95 -8.06 12.30
N ILE A 24 -3.25 -7.95 12.61
CA ILE A 24 -4.31 -7.86 11.60
C ILE A 24 -4.08 -6.63 10.72
N LEU A 25 -3.88 -5.45 11.31
CA LEU A 25 -3.65 -4.21 10.56
C LEU A 25 -2.46 -4.35 9.60
N LEU A 26 -1.31 -4.77 10.14
CA LEU A 26 -0.09 -4.98 9.35
C LEU A 26 -0.29 -5.96 8.20
N SER A 27 -1.00 -7.08 8.45
CA SER A 27 -1.22 -8.12 7.43
C SER A 27 -1.88 -7.58 6.15
N GLN A 28 -2.63 -6.50 6.30
CA GLN A 28 -3.43 -5.93 5.24
C GLN A 28 -2.74 -4.77 4.56
N VAL A 29 -2.17 -3.86 5.35
CA VAL A 29 -1.68 -2.57 4.87
C VAL A 29 -0.25 -2.61 4.40
N VAL A 30 0.57 -3.58 4.84
CA VAL A 30 2.00 -3.66 4.48
C VAL A 30 2.19 -3.74 2.97
N GLY A 31 1.36 -4.48 2.24
CA GLY A 31 1.47 -4.53 0.77
C GLY A 31 1.13 -3.21 0.10
N MET A 32 0.10 -2.52 0.58
CA MET A 32 -0.26 -1.18 0.07
C MET A 32 0.89 -0.20 0.27
N ILE A 33 1.51 -0.21 1.46
CA ILE A 33 2.68 0.62 1.78
C ILE A 33 3.85 0.31 0.85
N LEU A 34 4.11 -0.98 0.58
CA LEU A 34 5.19 -1.38 -0.33
C LEU A 34 4.92 -0.98 -1.78
N ILE A 35 3.68 -1.14 -2.28
CA ILE A 35 3.31 -0.71 -3.64
C ILE A 35 3.47 0.81 -3.77
N LEU A 36 2.99 1.59 -2.79
CA LEU A 36 3.11 3.05 -2.81
C LEU A 36 4.58 3.48 -2.75
N LEU A 37 5.39 2.85 -1.89
CA LEU A 37 6.83 3.11 -1.80
C LEU A 37 7.52 2.87 -3.14
N GLN A 38 7.30 1.70 -3.76
CA GLN A 38 7.93 1.37 -5.04
C GLN A 38 7.49 2.31 -6.16
N ALA A 39 6.20 2.67 -6.18
CA ALA A 39 5.67 3.61 -7.15
C ALA A 39 6.31 4.99 -7.00
N PHE A 40 6.40 5.50 -5.78
CA PHE A 40 6.97 6.83 -5.50
C PHE A 40 8.47 6.89 -5.78
N CYS A 41 9.25 5.87 -5.39
CA CYS A 41 10.67 5.80 -5.75
C CYS A 41 10.88 5.79 -7.27
N SER A 42 10.04 5.05 -8.01
CA SER A 42 10.11 5.02 -9.48
C SER A 42 9.71 6.38 -10.09
N LEU A 43 8.76 7.08 -9.50
CA LEU A 43 8.37 8.44 -9.90
C LEU A 43 9.53 9.43 -9.69
N GLU A 44 10.23 9.37 -8.55
CA GLU A 44 11.41 10.21 -8.29
C GLU A 44 12.55 9.93 -9.29
N GLN A 45 12.70 8.68 -9.73
CA GLN A 45 13.63 8.28 -10.79
C GLN A 45 13.13 8.63 -12.21
N LYS A 46 11.97 9.29 -12.34
CA LYS A 46 11.31 9.64 -13.61
C LYS A 46 10.99 8.43 -14.50
N SER A 47 10.86 7.24 -13.91
CA SER A 47 10.52 6.02 -14.61
C SER A 47 9.00 5.86 -14.73
N GLU A 48 8.53 5.33 -15.87
CA GLU A 48 7.13 4.93 -16.08
C GLU A 48 6.81 3.53 -15.59
N LYS A 49 7.85 2.76 -15.28
CA LYS A 49 7.78 1.37 -14.84
C LYS A 49 8.46 1.22 -13.49
N LEU A 50 8.07 0.20 -12.74
CA LEU A 50 8.69 -0.09 -11.46
C LEU A 50 10.16 -0.48 -11.66
N ILE A 51 11.05 0.29 -11.03
CA ILE A 51 12.48 0.02 -10.98
C ILE A 51 12.82 -0.46 -9.57
N PHE A 52 13.51 -1.60 -9.48
CA PHE A 52 14.03 -2.08 -8.21
C PHE A 52 15.24 -1.25 -7.76
N PRO A 53 15.60 -1.26 -6.46
CA PRO A 53 16.71 -0.46 -5.95
C PRO A 53 18.08 -0.72 -6.62
N ASP A 54 18.25 -1.88 -7.25
CA ASP A 54 19.42 -2.28 -8.03
C ASP A 54 19.39 -1.76 -9.49
N GLY A 55 18.33 -1.05 -9.90
CA GLY A 55 18.14 -0.53 -11.25
C GLY A 55 17.40 -1.48 -12.19
N LEU A 56 16.97 -2.66 -11.73
CA LEU A 56 16.31 -3.64 -12.57
C LEU A 56 14.86 -3.24 -12.90
N ASP A 57 14.52 -3.21 -14.19
CA ASP A 57 13.14 -3.00 -14.66
C ASP A 57 12.30 -4.25 -14.36
N ALA A 58 11.40 -4.12 -13.38
CA ALA A 58 10.57 -5.22 -12.93
C ALA A 58 9.63 -5.76 -14.02
N LEU A 59 9.12 -4.89 -14.90
CA LEU A 59 8.23 -5.32 -15.97
C LEU A 59 9.02 -6.14 -17.00
N SER A 60 10.15 -5.60 -17.46
CA SER A 60 11.01 -6.28 -18.44
C SER A 60 11.47 -7.63 -17.89
N PHE A 61 11.88 -7.68 -16.62
CA PHE A 61 12.25 -8.94 -15.97
C PHE A 61 11.12 -9.96 -15.93
N GLN A 62 9.89 -9.56 -15.62
CA GLN A 62 8.75 -10.48 -15.58
C GLN A 62 8.37 -10.97 -16.98
N LEU A 63 8.37 -10.09 -17.99
CA LEU A 63 8.06 -10.46 -19.36
C LEU A 63 9.07 -11.44 -19.99
N THR A 64 10.32 -11.46 -19.52
CA THR A 64 11.29 -12.49 -19.95
C THR A 64 11.02 -13.88 -19.36
N ARG A 65 10.25 -13.96 -18.26
CA ARG A 65 10.03 -15.20 -17.50
C ARG A 65 8.64 -15.79 -17.69
N PHE A 66 7.71 -15.00 -18.20
CA PHE A 66 6.30 -15.37 -18.30
C PHE A 66 5.78 -15.12 -19.72
N ASP A 67 4.78 -15.92 -20.08
CA ASP A 67 4.06 -15.81 -21.34
C ASP A 67 3.49 -14.38 -21.53
N HIS A 68 3.60 -13.85 -22.75
CA HIS A 68 3.07 -12.55 -23.15
C HIS A 68 1.58 -12.37 -22.83
N ARG A 69 0.80 -13.46 -22.71
CA ARG A 69 -0.59 -13.41 -22.24
C ARG A 69 -0.77 -12.79 -20.84
N PHE A 70 0.28 -12.71 -20.03
CA PHE A 70 0.27 -12.05 -18.72
C PHE A 70 0.77 -10.61 -18.75
N GLU A 71 1.09 -10.06 -19.92
CA GLU A 71 1.65 -8.72 -20.04
C GLU A 71 0.74 -7.64 -19.46
N ASP A 72 -0.56 -7.68 -19.75
CA ASP A 72 -1.54 -6.74 -19.21
C ASP A 72 -1.61 -6.82 -17.68
N TYR A 73 -1.50 -8.04 -17.12
CA TYR A 73 -1.43 -8.22 -15.67
C TYR A 73 -0.20 -7.53 -15.10
N PHE A 74 0.98 -7.72 -15.70
CA PHE A 74 2.21 -7.11 -15.20
C PHE A 74 2.23 -5.60 -15.39
N ARG A 75 1.76 -5.06 -16.52
CA ARG A 75 1.63 -3.62 -16.74
C ARG A 75 0.69 -2.99 -15.72
N GLU A 76 -0.44 -3.63 -15.44
CA GLU A 76 -1.37 -3.16 -14.41
C GLU A 76 -0.72 -3.12 -13.02
N ASN A 77 0.13 -4.09 -12.67
CA ASN A 77 0.76 -4.11 -11.34
C ASN A 77 2.01 -3.23 -11.22
N TYR A 78 2.80 -3.11 -12.29
CA TYR A 78 4.11 -2.45 -12.28
C TYR A 78 4.11 -1.02 -12.85
N CYS A 79 3.08 -0.63 -13.62
CA CYS A 79 3.00 0.70 -14.24
C CYS A 79 1.82 1.52 -13.68
N ARG A 80 0.65 0.88 -13.46
CA ARG A 80 -0.57 1.60 -13.05
C ARG A 80 -0.41 2.39 -11.74
N PRO A 81 0.23 1.86 -10.66
CA PRO A 81 0.42 2.63 -9.45
C PRO A 81 1.24 3.91 -9.68
N ILE A 82 2.26 3.84 -10.54
CA ILE A 82 3.13 4.98 -10.89
C ILE A 82 2.33 6.02 -11.68
N ALA A 83 1.61 5.59 -12.71
CA ALA A 83 0.76 6.47 -13.50
C ALA A 83 -0.27 7.19 -12.62
N LEU A 84 -0.85 6.48 -11.65
CA LEU A 84 -1.87 7.02 -10.77
C LEU A 84 -1.34 8.11 -9.83
N ILE A 85 -0.17 7.89 -9.21
CA ILE A 85 0.48 8.94 -8.38
C ILE A 85 1.01 10.10 -9.23
N ARG A 86 1.49 9.84 -10.46
CA ARG A 86 1.94 10.87 -11.40
C ARG A 86 0.79 11.78 -11.82
N ASN A 87 -0.33 11.20 -12.22
CA ASN A 87 -1.51 11.94 -12.68
C ASN A 87 -2.14 12.80 -11.56
N CYS A 88 -1.91 12.44 -10.30
CA CYS A 88 -2.31 13.26 -9.16
C CYS A 88 -1.31 14.38 -8.83
N GLY A 89 -0.16 14.43 -9.49
CA GLY A 89 0.93 15.34 -9.17
C GLY A 89 1.43 15.12 -7.74
N MET A 90 1.62 13.86 -7.34
CA MET A 90 2.03 13.53 -5.99
C MET A 90 3.43 14.09 -5.70
N GLU A 91 3.52 14.85 -4.62
CA GLU A 91 4.77 15.42 -4.11
C GLU A 91 5.16 14.69 -2.82
N LYS A 92 6.40 14.90 -2.35
CA LYS A 92 6.92 14.19 -1.18
C LYS A 92 6.06 14.35 0.09
N GLN A 93 5.53 15.56 0.33
CA GLN A 93 4.65 15.81 1.48
C GLN A 93 3.33 15.05 1.38
N HIS A 94 2.74 15.01 0.17
CA HIS A 94 1.54 14.22 -0.13
C HIS A 94 1.79 12.72 0.07
N TYR A 95 2.92 12.23 -0.43
CA TYR A 95 3.33 10.83 -0.30
C TYR A 95 3.44 10.40 1.17
N ILE A 96 4.09 11.20 2.02
CA ILE A 96 4.26 10.88 3.45
C ILE A 96 2.90 10.74 4.14
N LEU A 97 2.00 11.71 3.92
CA LEU A 97 0.65 11.68 4.49
C LEU A 97 -0.16 10.52 3.93
N MET A 98 -0.10 10.28 2.61
CA MET A 98 -0.80 9.18 1.96
C MET A 98 -0.34 7.82 2.50
N LYS A 99 0.96 7.64 2.70
CA LYS A 99 1.53 6.42 3.29
C LYS A 99 0.99 6.18 4.71
N ALA A 100 0.85 7.23 5.52
CA ALA A 100 0.24 7.15 6.84
C ALA A 100 -1.27 6.85 6.77
N ILE A 101 -2.01 7.48 5.85
CA ILE A 101 -3.45 7.22 5.64
C ILE A 101 -3.68 5.74 5.23
N LEU A 102 -2.84 5.20 4.34
CA LEU A 102 -2.89 3.79 3.94
C LEU A 102 -2.64 2.84 5.11
N LEU A 103 -1.71 3.17 6.01
CA LEU A 103 -1.44 2.38 7.22
C LEU A 103 -2.68 2.27 8.13
N PHE A 104 -3.49 3.32 8.22
CA PHE A 104 -4.70 3.37 9.06
C PHE A 104 -5.98 3.24 8.23
N THR A 105 -6.00 2.44 7.16
CA THR A 105 -7.22 2.28 6.34
C THR A 105 -8.23 1.33 6.98
N PRO A 106 -9.40 1.81 7.46
CA PRO A 106 -10.45 1.01 8.05
C PRO A 106 -11.24 0.27 6.96
N GLY A 107 -11.87 -0.84 7.32
CA GLY A 107 -12.76 -1.59 6.44
C GLY A 107 -12.11 -2.74 5.68
N LEU A 108 -10.84 -3.01 5.93
CA LEU A 108 -10.20 -4.23 5.42
C LEU A 108 -10.06 -5.29 6.52
N CYS A 109 -10.01 -4.87 7.79
CA CYS A 109 -9.54 -5.64 8.93
C CYS A 109 -10.67 -6.07 9.88
N ASP A 110 -10.63 -7.32 10.34
CA ASP A 110 -11.44 -7.80 11.47
C ASP A 110 -10.83 -7.32 12.81
N LEU A 111 -10.71 -6.00 13.00
CA LEU A 111 -10.19 -5.43 14.25
C LEU A 111 -11.24 -5.55 15.37
N SER A 112 -10.76 -5.53 16.61
CA SER A 112 -11.63 -5.28 17.76
C SER A 112 -12.36 -3.93 17.63
N PRO A 113 -13.54 -3.74 18.26
CA PRO A 113 -14.25 -2.46 18.24
C PRO A 113 -13.39 -1.28 18.74
N GLU A 114 -12.57 -1.52 19.77
CA GLU A 114 -11.62 -0.53 20.28
C GLU A 114 -10.52 -0.23 19.26
N GLY A 115 -9.95 -1.26 18.64
CA GLY A 115 -8.92 -1.12 17.62
C GLY A 115 -9.43 -0.37 16.39
N GLN A 116 -10.65 -0.67 15.95
CA GLN A 116 -11.33 0.02 14.86
C GLN A 116 -11.47 1.52 15.16
N LYS A 117 -11.92 1.88 16.36
CA LYS A 117 -12.03 3.28 16.80
C LYS A 117 -10.68 4.01 16.80
N ILE A 118 -9.60 3.36 17.25
CA ILE A 118 -8.25 3.94 17.24
C ILE A 118 -7.79 4.22 15.81
N VAL A 119 -7.97 3.25 14.91
CA VAL A 119 -7.60 3.37 13.49
C VAL A 119 -8.41 4.46 12.79
N ASP A 120 -9.73 4.51 13.00
CA ASP A 120 -10.62 5.50 12.40
C ASP A 120 -10.25 6.93 12.83
N ASN A 121 -10.01 7.14 14.12
CA ASN A 121 -9.64 8.44 14.66
C ASN A 121 -8.32 8.93 14.08
N GLU A 122 -7.31 8.06 14.01
CA GLU A 122 -6.00 8.43 13.48
C GLU A 122 -6.07 8.70 11.97
N ARG A 123 -6.82 7.89 11.20
CA ARG A 123 -7.05 8.16 9.79
C ARG A 123 -7.78 9.48 9.58
N ALA A 124 -8.83 9.77 10.33
CA ALA A 124 -9.56 11.02 10.23
C ALA A 124 -8.64 12.22 10.46
N ARG A 125 -7.77 12.14 11.48
CA ARG A 125 -6.75 13.16 11.76
C ARG A 125 -5.79 13.36 10.58
N LEU A 126 -5.27 12.27 10.02
CA LEU A 126 -4.35 12.30 8.88
C LEU A 126 -5.01 12.84 7.60
N CYS A 127 -6.26 12.45 7.33
CA CYS A 127 -7.07 12.99 6.24
C CYS A 127 -7.28 14.50 6.39
N CYS A 128 -7.60 14.98 7.59
CA CYS A 128 -7.70 16.40 7.88
C CYS A 128 -6.38 17.15 7.61
N CYS A 129 -5.23 16.57 7.97
CA CYS A 129 -3.92 17.12 7.66
C CYS A 129 -3.68 17.23 6.14
N LEU A 130 -3.98 16.16 5.39
CA LEU A 130 -3.84 16.16 3.93
C LEU A 130 -4.77 17.18 3.27
N HIS A 131 -6.02 17.27 3.72
CA HIS A 131 -6.98 18.24 3.21
C HIS A 131 -6.50 19.68 3.40
N ARG A 132 -6.03 20.03 4.61
CA ARG A 132 -5.50 21.37 4.91
C ARG A 132 -4.25 21.69 4.08
N LEU A 133 -3.35 20.72 3.92
CA LEU A 133 -2.16 20.88 3.07
C LEU A 133 -2.53 21.17 1.61
N LEU A 134 -3.50 20.45 1.06
CA LEU A 134 -3.92 20.63 -0.32
C LEU A 134 -4.63 21.96 -0.55
N ILE A 135 -5.47 22.40 0.41
CA ILE A 135 -6.10 23.73 0.35
C ILE A 135 -5.04 24.83 0.43
N SER A 136 -4.07 24.72 1.33
CA SER A 136 -3.04 25.77 1.47
C SER A 136 -2.15 25.90 0.24
N GLN A 137 -1.87 24.80 -0.46
CA GLN A 137 -1.02 24.80 -1.65
C GLN A 137 -1.76 25.20 -2.95
N TYR A 138 -3.01 24.79 -3.10
CA TYR A 138 -3.72 24.89 -4.38
C TYR A 138 -4.97 25.78 -4.34
N GLY A 139 -5.31 26.33 -3.18
CA GLY A 139 -6.57 27.04 -2.93
C GLY A 139 -7.74 26.09 -2.71
N GLU A 140 -8.87 26.62 -2.24
CA GLU A 140 -10.03 25.82 -1.81
C GLU A 140 -10.57 24.90 -2.91
N ALA A 141 -10.97 25.45 -4.06
CA ALA A 141 -11.59 24.68 -5.12
C ALA A 141 -10.68 23.55 -5.67
N LYS A 142 -9.42 23.85 -5.98
CA LYS A 142 -8.47 22.85 -6.51
C LYS A 142 -7.98 21.89 -5.41
N GLY A 143 -7.82 22.38 -4.18
CA GLY A 143 -7.40 21.59 -3.03
C GLY A 143 -8.40 20.51 -2.67
N VAL A 144 -9.69 20.87 -2.57
CA VAL A 144 -10.80 19.92 -2.34
C VAL A 144 -10.87 18.89 -3.46
N ALA A 145 -10.79 19.32 -4.72
CA ALA A 145 -10.81 18.41 -5.87
C ALA A 145 -9.62 17.42 -5.85
N LYS A 146 -8.42 17.89 -5.51
CA LYS A 146 -7.24 17.02 -5.33
C LYS A 146 -7.44 16.06 -4.16
N PHE A 147 -7.99 16.52 -3.04
CA PHE A 147 -8.23 15.67 -1.87
C PHE A 147 -9.15 14.49 -2.23
N GLY A 148 -10.22 14.74 -2.99
CA GLY A 148 -11.08 13.68 -3.53
C GLY A 148 -10.30 12.65 -4.37
N LYS A 149 -9.37 13.09 -5.22
CA LYS A 149 -8.50 12.17 -5.99
C LYS A 149 -7.62 11.30 -5.10
N TYR A 150 -7.07 11.84 -4.02
CA TYR A 150 -6.28 11.06 -3.05
C TYR A 150 -7.15 10.02 -2.31
N LEU A 151 -8.40 10.34 -1.97
CA LEU A 151 -9.30 9.36 -1.36
C LEU A 151 -9.63 8.21 -2.32
N MET A 152 -9.91 8.49 -3.60
CA MET A 152 -10.12 7.47 -4.63
C MET A 152 -8.85 6.64 -4.90
N MET A 153 -7.69 7.26 -4.73
CA MET A 153 -6.41 6.57 -4.81
C MET A 153 -6.27 5.52 -3.69
N VAL A 154 -6.74 5.77 -2.47
CA VAL A 154 -6.71 4.77 -1.39
C VAL A 154 -7.36 3.47 -1.84
N GLU A 155 -8.58 3.54 -2.40
CA GLU A 155 -9.29 2.37 -2.91
C GLU A 155 -8.55 1.65 -4.04
N SER A 156 -7.89 2.42 -4.92
CA SER A 156 -7.06 1.83 -5.98
C SER A 156 -5.89 1.01 -5.41
N PHE A 157 -5.24 1.52 -4.35
CA PHE A 157 -4.16 0.80 -3.66
C PHE A 157 -4.65 -0.46 -2.92
N VAL A 158 -5.87 -0.44 -2.39
CA VAL A 158 -6.51 -1.65 -1.85
C VAL A 158 -6.59 -2.72 -2.93
N ARG A 159 -7.15 -2.38 -4.10
CA ARG A 159 -7.32 -3.32 -5.22
C ARG A 159 -5.98 -3.85 -5.75
N PHE A 160 -4.97 -2.98 -5.88
CA PHE A 160 -3.63 -3.41 -6.29
C PHE A 160 -3.04 -4.43 -5.31
N ASN A 161 -3.20 -4.19 -4.01
CA ASN A 161 -2.71 -5.09 -2.98
C ASN A 161 -3.44 -6.44 -2.97
N GLU A 162 -4.77 -6.45 -3.13
CA GLU A 162 -5.54 -7.69 -3.23
C GLU A 162 -5.12 -8.51 -4.44
N LYS A 163 -5.03 -7.90 -5.63
CA LYS A 163 -4.61 -8.57 -6.86
C LYS A 163 -3.18 -9.14 -6.75
N LYS A 164 -2.28 -8.38 -6.13
CA LYS A 164 -0.89 -8.81 -5.88
C LYS A 164 -0.84 -9.96 -4.86
N ARG A 165 -1.62 -9.89 -3.78
CA ARG A 165 -1.71 -10.95 -2.77
C ARG A 165 -2.23 -12.24 -3.37
N SER A 166 -3.35 -12.21 -4.11
CA SER A 166 -3.92 -13.42 -4.74
C SER A 166 -2.96 -14.09 -5.71
N HIS A 167 -2.22 -13.30 -6.50
CA HIS A 167 -1.21 -13.86 -7.41
C HIS A 167 -0.03 -14.50 -6.66
N LEU A 168 0.43 -13.88 -5.56
CA LEU A 168 1.48 -14.44 -4.72
C LEU A 168 1.00 -15.73 -4.02
N GLU A 169 -0.22 -15.75 -3.48
CA GLU A 169 -0.82 -16.95 -2.89
C GLU A 169 -0.83 -18.11 -3.89
N MET A 170 -1.31 -17.88 -5.12
CA MET A 170 -1.30 -18.89 -6.18
C MET A 170 0.12 -19.34 -6.55
N SER A 171 1.07 -18.40 -6.63
CA SER A 171 2.46 -18.73 -6.96
C SER A 171 3.14 -19.58 -5.89
N VAL A 172 2.81 -19.38 -4.62
CA VAL A 172 3.29 -20.21 -3.51
C VAL A 172 2.62 -21.59 -3.54
N ILE A 173 1.31 -21.68 -3.77
CA ILE A 173 0.61 -22.97 -3.89
C ILE A 173 1.19 -23.83 -5.03
N LEU A 174 1.58 -23.19 -6.14
CA LEU A 174 2.21 -23.85 -7.27
C LEU A 174 3.72 -24.10 -7.09
N ASN A 175 4.29 -23.84 -5.91
CA ASN A 175 5.71 -23.96 -5.59
C ASN A 175 6.64 -23.17 -6.54
N LYS A 176 6.15 -22.08 -7.14
CA LYS A 176 6.94 -21.20 -8.02
C LYS A 176 7.74 -20.16 -7.24
N VAL A 177 7.29 -19.84 -6.02
CA VAL A 177 7.91 -18.86 -5.13
C VAL A 177 7.95 -19.41 -3.72
N VAL A 178 9.11 -19.30 -3.07
CA VAL A 178 9.27 -19.57 -1.64
C VAL A 178 9.19 -18.25 -0.90
N MET A 179 8.24 -18.14 0.03
CA MET A 179 8.08 -16.96 0.87
C MET A 179 8.91 -17.07 2.14
N THR A 180 9.44 -15.93 2.59
CA THR A 180 10.07 -15.83 3.90
C THR A 180 9.03 -16.07 5.01
N PRO A 181 9.42 -16.55 6.21
CA PRO A 181 8.49 -16.76 7.32
C PRO A 181 7.63 -15.53 7.64
N LEU A 182 8.26 -14.34 7.68
CA LEU A 182 7.56 -13.06 7.90
C LEU A 182 6.53 -12.75 6.80
N GLY A 183 6.86 -13.08 5.56
CA GLY A 183 5.97 -12.93 4.41
C GLY A 183 4.78 -13.87 4.48
N ASP A 184 5.00 -15.11 4.90
CA ASP A 184 3.93 -16.10 5.08
C ASP A 184 2.99 -15.73 6.23
N GLU A 185 3.55 -15.32 7.36
CA GLU A 185 2.79 -14.95 8.56
C GLU A 185 1.98 -13.66 8.34
N ILE A 186 2.66 -12.58 7.95
CA ILE A 186 2.04 -11.25 7.87
C ILE A 186 1.31 -11.09 6.53
N TYR A 187 1.96 -11.37 5.40
CA TYR A 187 1.39 -10.97 4.11
C TYR A 187 0.32 -11.92 3.58
N LEU A 188 0.53 -13.23 3.74
CA LEU A 188 -0.40 -14.28 3.29
C LEU A 188 -1.40 -14.71 4.38
N LYS A 189 -1.34 -14.10 5.56
CA LYS A 189 -2.27 -14.33 6.68
C LYS A 189 -2.37 -15.80 7.11
N ARG A 190 -1.34 -16.64 6.91
CA ARG A 190 -1.45 -18.10 7.11
C ARG A 190 -1.78 -18.49 8.55
N HIS A 191 -1.28 -17.77 9.56
CA HIS A 191 -1.57 -18.05 10.97
C HIS A 191 -3.01 -17.72 11.42
N PHE A 192 -3.73 -16.87 10.70
CA PHE A 192 -5.11 -16.51 11.06
C PHE A 192 -6.13 -17.58 10.61
N LYS A 193 -5.75 -18.48 9.70
CA LYS A 193 -6.64 -19.54 9.19
C LYS A 193 -6.69 -20.79 10.08
N TYR A 194 -5.73 -20.98 10.99
CA TYR A 194 -5.61 -22.18 11.84
C TYR A 194 -6.04 -21.99 13.30
N ASN A 195 -6.48 -20.78 13.68
CA ASN A 195 -6.93 -20.44 15.04
C ASN A 195 -8.43 -20.08 15.09
N LYS A 196 -9.25 -20.64 14.19
CA LYS A 196 -10.71 -20.62 14.27
C LYS A 196 -11.24 -22.01 14.57
#